data_AF-A0A2V5S0K3-F1
#
_entry.id   AF-A0A2V5S0K3-F1
#
_cell.length_a   1.000
_cell.length_b   1.000
_cell.length_c   1.000
_cell.angle_alpha   90.00
_cell.angle_beta   90.00
_cell.angle_gamma   90.00
#
_symmetry.space_group_name_H-M   'P 1'
#
loop_
_entity.id
_entity.type
_entity.pdbx_description
1 polymer ?
#
loop_
_entity_poly.entity_id
_entity_poly.type
_entity_poly.pdbx_seq_one_letter_code
_entity_poly.pdbx_strand_id
1 'polypeptide(L)'
;MVDLIRRKLSEIRAERSVPEFESIMVLVRRSLDELRASKLQRIINGAGIVIHTNFGRAPLPRDAICALNEIGSGYSNLEYDLAAGERGRRGSYVESALALLCEAEAATVVNNCAAALVLIVRHFTGTKTDVVISRGELVQIGGGFRIGEIIEATGAKLHEVGATNKTTVNDYARAIGANTAMILKVHRSNFFMSGFVESASTEKIGAVARKKRLPFVEDLGSGAVVATEELGTADHEPTPAEVLKSGADLICFSGDKLFGGPQAGIIAGKKRLIAALKREPLFRALRCDKLSLAALQATVDLHLNQRTGEIPTLTLLQISEDELRARAAAICDQLSERCPGLRVASGRGTAKTGGGTLPKSNLSSVTIDIVPKNSSLADFAATLRAWNPPVIGYIASDRFKLDLRTIFPDQDGLVVEAIRTVCSERV
;
A
#
# COMPACT_ATOMS: atom_id res chain seq x y z
N MET A 1 -15.15 -20.82 -19.54
CA MET A 1 -16.47 -20.29 -19.97
C MET A 1 -17.50 -21.42 -20.10
N VAL A 2 -17.27 -22.41 -20.97
CA VAL A 2 -18.20 -23.56 -21.14
C VAL A 2 -18.50 -24.29 -19.82
N ASP A 3 -17.50 -24.59 -19.01
CA ASP A 3 -17.73 -25.30 -17.74
C ASP A 3 -18.47 -24.46 -16.69
N LEU A 4 -18.35 -23.13 -16.73
CA LEU A 4 -19.15 -22.25 -15.88
C LEU A 4 -20.63 -22.33 -16.27
N ILE A 5 -20.93 -22.31 -17.57
CA ILE A 5 -22.30 -22.46 -18.08
C ILE A 5 -22.85 -23.83 -17.66
N ARG A 6 -22.07 -24.90 -17.86
CA ARG A 6 -22.46 -26.25 -17.42
C ARG A 6 -22.76 -26.30 -15.92
N ARG A 7 -21.88 -25.74 -15.08
CA ARG A 7 -22.09 -25.67 -13.64
C ARG A 7 -23.38 -24.93 -13.29
N LYS A 8 -23.61 -23.77 -13.91
CA LYS A 8 -24.81 -22.98 -13.64
C LYS A 8 -26.10 -23.68 -14.06
N LEU A 9 -26.07 -24.37 -15.21
CA LEU A 9 -27.20 -25.19 -15.66
C LEU A 9 -27.42 -26.41 -14.74
N SER A 10 -26.36 -27.02 -14.21
CA SER A 10 -26.48 -28.10 -13.23
C SER A 10 -27.08 -27.62 -11.91
N GLU A 11 -26.70 -26.43 -11.42
CA GLU A 11 -27.33 -25.79 -10.25
C GLU A 11 -28.83 -25.59 -10.48
N ILE A 12 -29.21 -25.00 -11.62
CA ILE A 12 -30.62 -24.76 -11.98
C ILE A 12 -31.40 -26.09 -12.07
N ARG A 13 -30.81 -27.15 -12.63
CA ARG A 13 -31.45 -28.47 -12.71
C ARG A 13 -31.63 -29.15 -11.35
N ALA A 14 -30.84 -28.77 -10.34
CA ALA A 14 -30.97 -29.30 -8.99
C ALA A 14 -32.07 -28.60 -8.18
N GLU A 15 -32.58 -27.46 -8.65
CA GLU A 15 -33.71 -26.77 -8.04
C GLU A 15 -35.04 -27.50 -8.33
N ARG A 16 -36.01 -27.39 -7.41
CA ARG A 16 -37.31 -28.07 -7.53
C ARG A 16 -38.17 -27.58 -8.70
N SER A 17 -37.89 -26.38 -9.19
CA SER A 17 -38.58 -25.75 -10.31
C SER A 17 -37.53 -25.18 -11.26
N VAL A 18 -37.56 -25.61 -12.52
CA VAL A 18 -36.67 -25.07 -13.55
C VAL A 18 -37.29 -23.79 -14.09
N PRO A 19 -36.59 -22.64 -14.02
CA PRO A 19 -37.08 -21.38 -14.57
C PRO A 19 -37.30 -21.45 -16.08
N GLU A 20 -38.06 -20.50 -16.62
CA GLU A 20 -38.22 -20.34 -18.07
C GLU A 20 -36.89 -20.02 -18.75
N PHE A 21 -36.81 -20.32 -20.05
CA PHE A 21 -35.61 -20.14 -20.87
C PHE A 21 -34.98 -18.74 -20.72
N GLU A 22 -35.78 -17.68 -20.76
CA GLU A 22 -35.29 -16.31 -20.62
C GLU A 22 -34.65 -16.05 -19.26
N SER A 23 -35.23 -16.59 -18.19
CA SER A 23 -34.69 -16.48 -16.84
C SER A 23 -33.37 -17.25 -16.72
N ILE A 24 -33.27 -18.44 -17.33
CA ILE A 24 -32.01 -19.19 -17.43
C ILE A 24 -30.95 -18.36 -18.17
N MET A 25 -31.30 -17.75 -19.30
CA MET A 25 -30.39 -16.93 -20.08
C MET A 25 -29.88 -15.71 -19.30
N VAL A 26 -30.76 -15.04 -18.54
CA VAL A 26 -30.37 -13.93 -17.65
C VAL A 26 -29.40 -14.40 -16.55
N LEU A 27 -29.71 -15.52 -15.88
CA LEU A 27 -28.85 -16.09 -14.84
C LEU A 27 -27.48 -16.48 -15.38
N VAL A 28 -27.42 -17.14 -16.54
CA VAL A 28 -26.18 -17.54 -17.19
C VAL A 28 -25.35 -16.31 -17.61
N ARG A 29 -25.97 -15.32 -18.26
CA ARG A 29 -25.28 -14.07 -18.65
C ARG A 29 -24.69 -13.37 -17.42
N ARG A 30 -25.50 -13.21 -16.37
CA ARG A 30 -25.05 -12.62 -15.11
C ARG A 30 -23.85 -13.36 -14.52
N SER A 31 -23.87 -14.70 -14.46
CA SER A 31 -22.73 -15.47 -13.96
C SER A 31 -21.47 -15.29 -14.82
N LEU A 32 -21.61 -15.16 -16.14
CA LEU A 32 -20.48 -14.89 -17.04
C LEU A 32 -19.91 -13.48 -16.82
N ASP A 33 -20.78 -12.49 -16.61
CA ASP A 33 -20.37 -11.10 -16.36
C ASP A 33 -19.72 -10.95 -14.99
N GLU A 34 -20.23 -11.63 -13.95
CA GLU A 34 -19.60 -11.72 -12.63
C GLU A 34 -18.19 -12.36 -12.72
N LEU A 35 -18.03 -13.43 -13.50
CA LEU A 35 -16.71 -14.05 -13.73
C LEU A 35 -15.76 -13.14 -14.53
N ARG A 36 -16.29 -12.36 -15.49
CA ARG A 36 -15.48 -11.38 -16.22
C ARG A 36 -15.02 -10.25 -15.30
N ALA A 37 -15.93 -9.73 -14.48
CA ALA A 37 -15.65 -8.68 -13.52
C ALA A 37 -14.66 -9.12 -12.44
N SER A 38 -14.61 -10.41 -12.10
CA SER A 38 -13.67 -10.95 -11.10
C SER A 38 -12.21 -11.05 -11.60
N LYS A 39 -11.94 -10.80 -12.89
CA LYS A 39 -10.55 -10.75 -13.39
C LYS A 39 -9.86 -9.49 -12.90
N LEU A 40 -8.56 -9.60 -12.59
CA LEU A 40 -7.71 -8.43 -12.41
C LEU A 40 -7.72 -7.61 -13.71
N GLN A 41 -8.05 -6.33 -13.57
CA GLN A 41 -8.17 -5.39 -14.67
C GLN A 41 -7.84 -3.98 -14.18
N ARG A 42 -7.45 -3.10 -15.11
CA ARG A 42 -7.22 -1.69 -14.80
C ARG A 42 -8.55 -1.04 -14.41
N ILE A 43 -8.50 -0.15 -13.43
CA ILE A 43 -9.62 0.72 -13.03
C ILE A 43 -9.18 2.18 -13.07
N ILE A 44 -10.14 3.09 -13.17
CA ILE A 44 -9.95 4.52 -12.97
C ILE A 44 -10.38 4.88 -11.55
N ASN A 45 -9.42 5.34 -10.73
CA ASN A 45 -9.64 5.66 -9.33
C ASN A 45 -10.07 7.12 -9.17
N GLY A 46 -11.37 7.37 -9.08
CA GLY A 46 -11.95 8.66 -8.69
C GLY A 46 -12.38 8.71 -7.22
N ALA A 47 -11.86 7.82 -6.36
CA ALA A 47 -12.24 7.77 -4.95
C ALA A 47 -11.47 8.78 -4.08
N GLY A 48 -10.41 9.41 -4.60
CA GLY A 48 -9.61 10.38 -3.86
C GLY A 48 -8.72 9.75 -2.79
N ILE A 49 -8.38 8.47 -2.93
CA ILE A 49 -7.48 7.76 -2.00
C ILE A 49 -6.25 7.30 -2.79
N VAL A 50 -5.08 7.91 -2.53
CA VAL A 50 -3.86 7.71 -3.31
C VAL A 50 -3.33 6.28 -3.15
N ILE A 51 -3.08 5.84 -1.92
CA ILE A 51 -2.66 4.48 -1.57
C ILE A 51 -3.89 3.69 -1.13
N HIS A 52 -4.64 3.22 -2.13
CA HIS A 52 -5.88 2.50 -1.91
C HIS A 52 -5.63 0.99 -1.82
N THR A 53 -5.82 0.39 -0.63
CA THR A 53 -5.52 -1.03 -0.39
C THR A 53 -6.29 -1.98 -1.32
N ASN A 54 -7.56 -1.70 -1.59
CA ASN A 54 -8.38 -2.55 -2.48
C ASN A 54 -8.02 -2.41 -3.96
N PHE A 55 -7.31 -1.34 -4.36
CA PHE A 55 -6.95 -1.06 -5.76
C PHE A 55 -5.48 -1.38 -6.06
N GLY A 56 -4.80 -2.06 -5.15
CA GLY A 56 -3.40 -2.47 -5.33
C GLY A 56 -2.36 -1.48 -4.81
N ARG A 57 -2.75 -0.51 -3.96
CA ARG A 57 -1.85 0.46 -3.33
C ARG A 57 -1.14 1.38 -4.34
N ALA A 58 0.19 1.44 -4.34
CA ALA A 58 0.98 2.34 -5.16
C ALA A 58 1.03 1.88 -6.63
N PRO A 59 0.62 2.72 -7.59
CA PRO A 59 0.91 2.50 -9.01
C PRO A 59 2.43 2.58 -9.27
N LEU A 60 2.94 1.70 -10.13
CA LEU A 60 4.36 1.66 -10.45
C LEU A 60 4.78 2.78 -11.40
N PRO A 61 5.99 3.37 -11.23
CA PRO A 61 6.55 4.30 -12.20
C PRO A 61 6.84 3.61 -13.54
N ARG A 62 6.92 4.40 -14.61
CA ARG A 62 7.18 3.89 -15.97
C ARG A 62 8.48 3.08 -16.04
N ASP A 63 9.54 3.55 -15.37
CA ASP A 63 10.83 2.87 -15.33
C ASP A 63 10.71 1.47 -14.70
N ALA A 64 9.88 1.30 -13.67
CA ALA A 64 9.60 0.00 -13.07
C ALA A 64 8.80 -0.91 -14.02
N ILE A 65 7.82 -0.37 -14.77
CA ILE A 65 7.09 -1.15 -15.79
C ILE A 65 8.03 -1.60 -16.92
N CYS A 66 8.94 -0.74 -17.37
CA CYS A 66 9.96 -1.09 -18.36
C CYS A 66 10.87 -2.21 -17.84
N ALA A 67 11.37 -2.08 -16.60
CA ALA A 67 12.20 -3.10 -15.96
C ALA A 67 11.46 -4.44 -15.80
N LEU A 68 10.17 -4.42 -15.47
CA LEU A 68 9.34 -5.63 -15.42
C LEU A 68 9.25 -6.32 -16.77
N ASN A 69 9.03 -5.56 -17.85
CA ASN A 69 8.93 -6.12 -19.20
C ASN A 69 10.27 -6.69 -19.65
N GLU A 70 11.36 -5.96 -19.46
CA GLU A 70 12.71 -6.38 -19.84
C GLU A 70 13.15 -7.64 -19.08
N ILE A 71 13.11 -7.61 -17.75
CA ILE A 71 13.56 -8.72 -16.90
C ILE A 71 12.57 -9.89 -16.94
N GLY A 72 11.28 -9.61 -17.09
CA GLY A 72 10.23 -10.63 -17.15
C GLY A 72 10.26 -11.46 -18.43
N SER A 73 10.63 -10.85 -19.57
CA SER A 73 10.60 -11.49 -20.88
C SER A 73 11.76 -12.44 -21.15
N GLY A 74 12.79 -12.48 -20.30
CA GLY A 74 13.98 -13.29 -20.53
C GLY A 74 14.72 -13.76 -19.29
N TYR A 75 15.92 -14.31 -19.52
CA TYR A 75 16.89 -14.61 -18.48
C TYR A 75 17.55 -13.32 -18.00
N SER A 76 18.02 -13.32 -16.75
CA SER A 76 18.74 -12.19 -16.16
C SER A 76 19.83 -12.67 -15.22
N ASN A 77 20.68 -11.75 -14.79
CA ASN A 77 21.74 -11.97 -13.80
C ASN A 77 21.21 -12.04 -12.34
N LEU A 78 19.95 -12.45 -12.14
CA LEU A 78 19.27 -12.42 -10.84
C LEU A 78 20.08 -13.04 -9.69
N GLU A 79 20.81 -14.13 -9.96
CA GLU A 79 21.69 -14.81 -9.01
C GLU A 79 23.04 -15.17 -9.68
N TYR A 80 23.49 -14.32 -10.61
CA TYR A 80 24.72 -14.55 -11.37
C TYR A 80 25.61 -13.31 -11.31
N ASP A 81 26.86 -13.49 -10.89
CA ASP A 81 27.84 -12.42 -10.88
C ASP A 81 28.49 -12.35 -12.26
N LEU A 82 28.24 -11.26 -12.99
CA LEU A 82 28.79 -11.06 -14.34
C LEU A 82 30.29 -10.81 -14.35
N ALA A 83 30.87 -10.27 -13.26
CA ALA A 83 32.29 -10.01 -13.17
C ALA A 83 33.08 -11.28 -12.81
N ALA A 84 32.55 -12.09 -11.90
CA ALA A 84 33.19 -13.35 -11.47
C ALA A 84 32.84 -14.54 -12.38
N GLY A 85 31.73 -14.48 -13.13
CA GLY A 85 31.28 -15.59 -13.97
C GLY A 85 30.76 -16.80 -13.19
N GLU A 86 30.19 -16.58 -12.00
CA GLU A 86 29.70 -17.64 -11.13
C GLU A 86 28.40 -17.26 -10.40
N ARG A 87 27.91 -18.16 -9.54
CA ARG A 87 26.69 -17.92 -8.77
C ARG A 87 26.88 -16.74 -7.81
N GLY A 88 26.09 -15.69 -8.02
CA GLY A 88 26.05 -14.50 -7.18
C GLY A 88 24.96 -14.52 -6.13
N ARG A 89 24.91 -13.46 -5.31
CA ARG A 89 23.80 -13.20 -4.39
C ARG A 89 22.63 -12.55 -5.15
N ARG A 90 21.41 -12.93 -4.77
CA ARG A 90 20.20 -12.32 -5.30
C ARG A 90 20.10 -10.85 -4.89
N GLY A 91 19.89 -9.96 -5.85
CA GLY A 91 19.52 -8.56 -5.58
C GLY A 91 20.63 -7.73 -4.94
N SER A 92 21.91 -8.07 -5.11
CA SER A 92 23.03 -7.33 -4.50
C SER A 92 23.01 -5.82 -4.77
N TYR A 93 22.64 -5.42 -6.00
CA TYR A 93 22.52 -4.01 -6.36
C TYR A 93 21.43 -3.32 -5.55
N VAL A 94 20.18 -3.82 -5.59
CA VAL A 94 19.05 -3.18 -4.89
C VAL A 94 19.26 -3.15 -3.38
N GLU A 95 19.88 -4.17 -2.79
CA GLU A 95 20.25 -4.15 -1.36
C GLU A 95 21.28 -3.05 -1.04
N SER A 96 22.26 -2.82 -1.92
CA SER A 96 23.27 -1.77 -1.72
C SER A 96 22.67 -0.38 -1.90
N ALA A 97 21.82 -0.22 -2.92
CA ALA A 97 21.11 1.02 -3.21
C ALA A 97 20.13 1.39 -2.07
N LEU A 98 19.40 0.41 -1.51
CA LEU A 98 18.53 0.60 -0.35
C LEU A 98 19.32 0.96 0.92
N ALA A 99 20.49 0.34 1.13
CA ALA A 99 21.34 0.68 2.26
C ALA A 99 21.80 2.15 2.18
N LEU A 100 22.20 2.61 0.99
CA LEU A 100 22.55 4.00 0.74
C LEU A 100 21.36 4.94 1.01
N LEU A 101 20.19 4.62 0.44
CA LEU A 101 18.98 5.43 0.58
C LEU A 101 18.51 5.53 2.04
N CYS A 102 18.61 4.45 2.81
CA CYS A 102 18.21 4.42 4.22
C CYS A 102 19.30 4.96 5.16
N GLU A 103 20.46 5.38 4.66
CA GLU A 103 21.66 5.69 5.45
C GLU A 103 22.02 4.57 6.45
N ALA A 104 21.91 3.31 6.01
CA ALA A 104 22.14 2.12 6.80
C ALA A 104 23.45 1.40 6.42
N GLU A 105 24.01 0.61 7.35
CA GLU A 105 25.21 -0.19 7.05
C GLU A 105 24.94 -1.31 6.04
N ALA A 106 23.72 -1.85 6.02
CA ALA A 106 23.25 -2.82 5.04
C ALA A 106 21.72 -2.84 4.99
N ALA A 107 21.18 -3.40 3.90
CA ALA A 107 19.76 -3.68 3.75
C ALA A 107 19.51 -5.06 3.13
N THR A 108 18.29 -5.56 3.26
CA THR A 108 17.79 -6.73 2.53
C THR A 108 16.30 -6.61 2.25
N VAL A 109 15.79 -7.47 1.38
CA VAL A 109 14.40 -7.42 0.88
C VAL A 109 13.74 -8.79 0.97
N VAL A 110 12.54 -8.81 1.53
CA VAL A 110 11.65 -9.97 1.59
C VAL A 110 10.30 -9.65 0.95
N ASN A 111 9.40 -10.63 0.89
CA ASN A 111 8.12 -10.55 0.16
C ASN A 111 7.25 -9.33 0.51
N ASN A 112 7.12 -8.99 1.79
CA ASN A 112 6.35 -7.83 2.28
C ASN A 112 6.80 -7.48 3.71
N CYS A 113 6.34 -6.34 4.24
CA CYS A 113 6.71 -5.89 5.59
C CYS A 113 6.27 -6.86 6.70
N ALA A 114 5.16 -7.58 6.49
CA ALA A 114 4.74 -8.67 7.36
C ALA A 114 5.79 -9.79 7.46
N ALA A 115 6.32 -10.23 6.31
CA ALA A 115 7.41 -11.20 6.23
C ALA A 115 8.69 -10.67 6.88
N ALA A 116 8.95 -9.36 6.78
CA ALA A 116 10.09 -8.74 7.45
C ALA A 116 9.97 -8.88 8.98
N LEU A 117 8.81 -8.55 9.55
CA LEU A 117 8.55 -8.75 10.98
C LEU A 117 8.70 -10.22 11.39
N VAL A 118 8.10 -11.15 10.65
CA VAL A 118 8.20 -12.59 10.94
C VAL A 118 9.66 -13.05 10.97
N LEU A 119 10.45 -12.65 9.98
CA LEU A 119 11.87 -13.00 9.88
C LEU A 119 12.67 -12.42 11.05
N ILE A 120 12.47 -11.12 11.35
CA ILE A 120 13.18 -10.41 12.41
C ILE A 120 12.86 -11.02 13.77
N VAL A 121 11.58 -11.19 14.08
CA VAL A 121 11.12 -11.74 15.35
C VAL A 121 11.66 -13.16 15.49
N ARG A 122 11.48 -14.01 14.47
CA ARG A 122 11.95 -15.40 14.52
C ARG A 122 13.45 -15.50 14.79
N HIS A 123 14.25 -14.63 14.17
CA HIS A 123 15.69 -14.60 14.37
C HIS A 123 16.06 -14.30 15.84
N PHE A 124 15.47 -13.25 16.42
CA PHE A 124 15.78 -12.85 17.79
C PHE A 124 15.17 -13.78 18.83
N THR A 125 14.08 -14.46 18.51
CA THR A 125 13.37 -15.34 19.45
C THR A 125 13.82 -16.80 19.43
N GLY A 126 14.99 -17.10 18.83
CA GLY A 126 15.52 -18.46 18.76
C GLY A 126 15.97 -19.05 20.11
N THR A 127 16.34 -18.21 21.07
CA THR A 127 16.80 -18.65 22.42
C THR A 127 15.93 -18.12 23.55
N LYS A 128 15.47 -16.88 23.41
CA LYS A 128 14.58 -16.17 24.33
C LYS A 128 13.27 -15.89 23.62
N THR A 129 12.16 -15.73 24.31
CA THR A 129 10.86 -15.65 23.63
C THR A 129 10.21 -14.27 23.65
N ASP A 130 10.60 -13.40 24.58
CA ASP A 130 9.76 -12.25 24.92
C ASP A 130 10.10 -11.05 24.05
N VAL A 131 9.09 -10.53 23.36
CA VAL A 131 9.13 -9.30 22.54
C VAL A 131 8.45 -8.19 23.33
N VAL A 132 9.24 -7.22 23.79
CA VAL A 132 8.70 -6.08 24.55
C VAL A 132 8.14 -5.04 23.59
N ILE A 133 6.85 -4.71 23.71
CA ILE A 133 6.12 -3.81 22.81
C ILE A 133 5.05 -3.01 23.58
N SER A 134 4.78 -1.77 23.17
CA SER A 134 3.70 -0.96 23.73
C SER A 134 2.31 -1.53 23.40
N ARG A 135 1.39 -1.55 24.39
CA ARG A 135 -0.03 -1.90 24.15
C ARG A 135 -0.70 -1.03 23.08
N GLY A 136 -0.31 0.25 23.01
CA GLY A 136 -0.83 1.20 22.04
C GLY A 136 -0.34 0.99 20.60
N GLU A 137 0.57 0.03 20.39
CA GLU A 137 1.22 -0.27 19.11
C GLU A 137 0.79 -1.64 18.54
N LEU A 138 -0.11 -2.37 19.22
CA LEU A 138 -0.72 -3.61 18.73
C LEU A 138 -1.85 -3.31 17.75
N VAL A 139 -1.48 -3.09 16.49
CA VAL A 139 -2.41 -2.61 15.46
C VAL A 139 -2.98 -3.74 14.59
N GLN A 140 -4.17 -3.49 14.06
CA GLN A 140 -4.72 -4.23 12.93
C GLN A 140 -4.60 -3.37 11.67
N ILE A 141 -3.97 -3.88 10.61
CA ILE A 141 -3.76 -3.20 9.33
C ILE A 141 -4.56 -3.91 8.24
N GLY A 142 -5.27 -3.14 7.40
CA GLY A 142 -6.04 -3.69 6.28
C GLY A 142 -7.12 -4.72 6.69
N GLY A 143 -7.31 -5.76 5.87
CA GLY A 143 -8.41 -6.73 5.98
C GLY A 143 -8.25 -7.84 7.03
N GLY A 144 -7.42 -7.66 8.07
CA GLY A 144 -7.29 -8.64 9.16
C GLY A 144 -5.85 -8.95 9.61
N PHE A 145 -4.82 -8.30 9.06
CA PHE A 145 -3.46 -8.45 9.56
C PHE A 145 -3.36 -7.82 10.96
N ARG A 146 -3.05 -8.62 11.97
CA ARG A 146 -2.85 -8.18 13.36
C ARG A 146 -1.41 -8.45 13.76
N ILE A 147 -0.72 -7.41 14.22
CA ILE A 147 0.70 -7.52 14.59
C ILE A 147 0.90 -8.56 15.68
N GLY A 148 0.03 -8.56 16.70
CA GLY A 148 0.13 -9.51 17.81
C GLY A 148 0.08 -10.97 17.34
N GLU A 149 -0.94 -11.32 16.56
CA GLU A 149 -1.14 -12.70 16.04
C GLU A 149 0.05 -13.18 15.20
N ILE A 150 0.69 -12.27 14.45
CA ILE A 150 1.82 -12.62 13.59
C ILE A 150 3.11 -12.78 14.37
N ILE A 151 3.32 -11.95 15.39
CA ILE A 151 4.44 -12.13 16.34
C ILE A 151 4.29 -13.49 17.03
N GLU A 152 3.10 -13.79 17.57
CA GLU A 152 2.83 -15.05 18.25
C GLU A 152 2.96 -16.26 17.33
N ALA A 153 2.57 -16.15 16.05
CA ALA A 153 2.73 -17.20 15.06
C ALA A 153 4.21 -17.59 14.81
N THR A 154 5.18 -16.75 15.17
CA THR A 154 6.62 -17.11 15.12
C THR A 154 7.08 -18.00 16.28
N GLY A 155 6.22 -18.20 17.29
CA GLY A 155 6.53 -18.81 18.57
C GLY A 155 7.02 -17.82 19.64
N ALA A 156 7.04 -16.52 19.32
CA ALA A 156 7.38 -15.47 20.27
C ALA A 156 6.26 -15.24 21.29
N LYS A 157 6.61 -14.65 22.44
CA LYS A 157 5.66 -14.19 23.45
C LYS A 157 5.62 -12.68 23.47
N LEU A 158 4.43 -12.11 23.36
CA LEU A 158 4.25 -10.67 23.53
C LEU A 158 4.40 -10.31 25.00
N HIS A 159 5.33 -9.40 25.29
CA HIS A 159 5.45 -8.76 26.59
C HIS A 159 5.00 -7.30 26.44
N GLU A 160 3.68 -7.13 26.54
CA GLU A 160 3.05 -5.83 26.39
C GLU A 160 3.35 -4.89 27.57
N VAL A 161 3.66 -3.63 27.27
CA VAL A 161 3.97 -2.59 28.26
C VAL A 161 3.10 -1.35 28.13
N GLY A 162 3.00 -0.59 29.22
CA GLY A 162 2.19 0.62 29.29
C GLY A 162 0.69 0.35 29.13
N ALA A 163 -0.02 1.36 28.64
CA ALA A 163 -1.45 1.35 28.34
C ALA A 163 -1.68 1.75 26.87
N THR A 164 -2.93 1.59 26.40
CA THR A 164 -3.31 1.92 25.02
C THR A 164 -2.91 3.34 24.62
N ASN A 165 -3.22 4.32 25.46
CA ASN A 165 -2.96 5.73 25.17
C ASN A 165 -1.61 6.22 25.68
N LYS A 166 -1.05 5.64 26.76
CA LYS A 166 0.19 6.10 27.38
C LYS A 166 1.18 4.97 27.62
N THR A 167 2.36 5.10 27.02
CA THR A 167 3.49 4.23 27.30
C THR A 167 4.77 5.06 27.46
N THR A 168 5.42 4.90 28.60
CA THR A 168 6.65 5.62 28.97
C THR A 168 7.88 4.75 28.74
N VAL A 169 9.07 5.37 28.70
CA VAL A 169 10.33 4.62 28.62
C VAL A 169 10.56 3.73 29.85
N ASN A 170 10.00 4.10 31.00
CA ASN A 170 10.10 3.32 32.23
C ASN A 170 9.29 2.01 32.15
N ASP A 171 8.19 1.99 31.39
CA ASP A 171 7.42 0.78 31.14
C ASP A 171 8.27 -0.26 30.40
N TYR A 172 8.98 0.17 29.35
CA TYR A 172 9.96 -0.67 28.66
C TYR A 172 11.08 -1.15 29.60
N ALA A 173 11.68 -0.24 30.37
CA ALA A 173 12.81 -0.57 31.24
C ALA A 173 12.47 -1.61 32.32
N ARG A 174 11.23 -1.57 32.86
CA ARG A 174 10.74 -2.52 33.87
C ARG A 174 10.42 -3.89 33.31
N ALA A 175 9.97 -3.97 32.06
CA ALA A 175 9.59 -5.23 31.41
C ALA A 175 10.79 -6.11 31.00
N ILE A 176 11.99 -5.51 30.92
CA ILE A 176 13.19 -6.23 30.50
C ILE A 176 13.63 -7.21 31.59
N GLY A 177 13.60 -8.50 31.26
CA GLY A 177 13.97 -9.61 32.11
C GLY A 177 14.88 -10.63 31.44
N ALA A 178 15.07 -11.79 32.09
CA ALA A 178 15.95 -12.85 31.59
C ALA A 178 15.54 -13.38 30.21
N ASN A 179 14.22 -13.47 29.95
CA ASN A 179 13.64 -14.00 28.72
C ASN A 179 13.39 -12.95 27.63
N THR A 180 13.78 -11.69 27.84
CA THR A 180 13.64 -10.64 26.81
C THR A 180 14.59 -10.89 25.65
N ALA A 181 14.01 -11.10 24.47
CA ALA A 181 14.70 -11.34 23.22
C ALA A 181 15.00 -10.03 22.47
N MET A 182 14.01 -9.14 22.40
CA MET A 182 14.10 -7.89 21.66
C MET A 182 13.11 -6.84 22.18
N ILE A 183 13.36 -5.58 21.81
CA ILE A 183 12.39 -4.49 21.92
C ILE A 183 11.88 -4.19 20.52
N LEU A 184 10.56 -4.16 20.37
CA LEU A 184 9.89 -3.81 19.12
C LEU A 184 9.05 -2.55 19.34
N LYS A 185 9.25 -1.56 18.48
CA LYS A 185 8.37 -0.41 18.33
C LYS A 185 7.65 -0.51 16.99
N VAL A 186 6.36 -0.20 16.96
CA VAL A 186 5.58 -0.15 15.72
C VAL A 186 4.98 1.23 15.53
N HIS A 187 5.24 1.82 14.36
CA HIS A 187 4.64 3.08 13.95
C HIS A 187 3.15 2.92 13.61
N ARG A 188 2.35 3.88 14.08
CA ARG A 188 0.89 3.88 13.93
C ARG A 188 0.50 4.49 12.59
N SER A 189 0.82 3.78 11.50
CA SER A 189 0.65 4.27 10.12
C SER A 189 -0.79 4.23 9.60
N ASN A 190 -1.71 3.51 10.26
CA ASN A 190 -3.08 3.32 9.74
C ASN A 190 -4.19 3.88 10.62
N PHE A 191 -3.84 4.43 11.79
CA PHE A 191 -4.77 5.08 12.71
C PHE A 191 -3.98 6.05 13.59
N PHE A 192 -4.69 6.92 14.30
CA PHE A 192 -4.08 7.78 15.31
C PHE A 192 -4.93 7.84 16.57
N MET A 193 -4.30 8.26 17.67
CA MET A 193 -4.98 8.56 18.93
C MET A 193 -4.86 10.06 19.21
N SER A 194 -5.93 10.65 19.75
CA SER A 194 -5.98 12.05 20.21
C SER A 194 -6.35 12.11 21.70
N GLY A 195 -6.17 13.28 22.33
CA GLY A 195 -6.37 13.46 23.77
C GLY A 195 -5.10 13.17 24.58
N PHE A 196 -5.23 12.49 25.73
CA PHE A 196 -4.12 12.18 26.63
C PHE A 196 -3.28 11.00 26.14
N VAL A 197 -2.46 11.25 25.12
CA VAL A 197 -1.62 10.23 24.47
C VAL A 197 -0.15 10.50 24.76
N GLU A 198 0.60 9.45 25.11
CA GLU A 198 2.04 9.51 25.33
C GLU A 198 2.71 8.28 24.71
N SER A 199 3.80 8.49 23.98
CA SER A 199 4.63 7.43 23.41
C SER A 199 6.09 7.72 23.73
N ALA A 200 6.80 6.73 24.26
CA ALA A 200 8.25 6.80 24.37
C ALA A 200 8.87 7.01 22.98
N SER A 201 9.83 7.95 22.90
CA SER A 201 10.56 8.25 21.67
C SER A 201 11.58 7.17 21.36
N THR A 202 11.94 7.05 20.09
CA THR A 202 12.93 6.09 19.58
C THR A 202 14.28 6.27 20.28
N GLU A 203 14.71 7.49 20.57
CA GLU A 203 15.99 7.77 21.27
C GLU A 203 15.98 7.24 22.70
N LYS A 204 14.87 7.44 23.41
CA LYS A 204 14.73 6.98 24.80
C LYS A 204 14.69 5.46 24.88
N ILE A 205 13.97 4.81 23.96
CA ILE A 205 13.93 3.34 23.88
C ILE A 205 15.31 2.79 23.47
N GLY A 206 15.95 3.40 22.47
CA GLY A 206 17.29 3.02 22.02
C GLY A 206 18.34 3.12 23.12
N ALA A 207 18.28 4.14 23.98
CA ALA A 207 19.16 4.26 25.14
C ALA A 207 18.97 3.11 26.15
N VAL A 208 17.72 2.71 26.43
CA VAL A 208 17.41 1.55 27.27
C VAL A 208 17.91 0.25 26.64
N ALA A 209 17.65 0.06 25.35
CA ALA A 209 18.08 -1.13 24.60
C ALA A 209 19.61 -1.31 24.65
N ARG A 210 20.37 -0.24 24.38
CA ARG A 210 21.84 -0.24 24.46
C ARG A 210 22.33 -0.57 25.87
N LYS A 211 21.77 0.06 26.90
CA LYS A 211 22.13 -0.20 28.31
C LYS A 211 21.89 -1.66 28.71
N LYS A 212 20.84 -2.27 28.16
CA LYS A 212 20.45 -3.66 28.44
C LYS A 212 21.02 -4.69 27.43
N ARG A 213 21.76 -4.23 26.42
CA ARG A 213 22.33 -5.04 25.33
C ARG A 213 21.27 -5.87 24.58
N LEU A 214 20.11 -5.26 24.34
CA LEU A 214 19.03 -5.88 23.56
C LEU A 214 18.95 -5.26 22.17
N PRO A 215 18.58 -6.05 21.14
CA PRO A 215 18.27 -5.51 19.84
C PRO A 215 16.99 -4.65 19.91
N PHE A 216 17.05 -3.46 19.33
CA PHE A 216 15.90 -2.57 19.16
C PHE A 216 15.51 -2.48 17.69
N VAL A 217 14.27 -2.83 17.39
CA VAL A 217 13.71 -2.82 16.05
C VAL A 217 12.52 -1.88 15.99
N GLU A 218 12.42 -1.11 14.92
CA GLU A 218 11.24 -0.27 14.64
C GLU A 218 10.59 -0.63 13.29
N ASP A 219 9.32 -1.00 13.32
CA ASP A 219 8.49 -1.16 12.11
C ASP A 219 7.84 0.17 11.77
N LEU A 220 8.34 0.82 10.71
CA LEU A 220 7.82 2.10 10.23
C LEU A 220 6.54 1.89 9.42
N GLY A 221 6.44 0.76 8.72
CA GLY A 221 5.28 0.37 7.93
C GLY A 221 5.00 1.22 6.69
N SER A 222 5.10 2.55 6.74
CA SER A 222 4.61 3.51 5.74
C SER A 222 5.49 3.62 4.50
N GLY A 223 6.79 3.40 4.64
CA GLY A 223 7.77 3.50 3.55
C GLY A 223 8.10 4.92 3.12
N ALA A 224 7.87 5.91 3.99
CA ALA A 224 8.34 7.28 3.76
C ALA A 224 9.88 7.31 3.82
N VAL A 225 10.54 7.58 2.69
CA VAL A 225 12.01 7.70 2.59
C VAL A 225 12.46 9.14 2.36
N VAL A 226 11.51 10.06 2.25
CA VAL A 226 11.68 11.50 2.15
C VAL A 226 10.73 12.19 3.13
N ALA A 227 11.03 13.43 3.50
CA ALA A 227 10.18 14.22 4.38
C ALA A 227 8.78 14.41 3.77
N THR A 228 7.73 13.96 4.46
CA THR A 228 6.37 13.95 3.91
C THR A 228 5.77 15.35 3.82
N GLU A 229 6.32 16.32 4.53
CA GLU A 229 5.96 17.73 4.45
C GLU A 229 6.31 18.33 3.08
N GLU A 230 7.41 17.86 2.47
CA GLU A 230 7.81 18.25 1.11
C GLU A 230 6.87 17.67 0.03
N LEU A 231 6.06 16.68 0.40
CA LEU A 231 5.06 16.04 -0.45
C LEU A 231 3.68 16.70 -0.35
N GLY A 232 3.57 17.85 0.33
CA GLY A 232 2.32 18.58 0.50
C GLY A 232 1.40 18.00 1.58
N THR A 233 1.93 17.13 2.45
CA THR A 233 1.19 16.60 3.60
C THR A 233 1.48 17.44 4.85
N ALA A 234 0.50 17.55 5.76
CA ALA A 234 0.66 18.35 6.98
C ALA A 234 1.39 17.61 8.12
N ASP A 235 1.53 16.29 8.02
CA ASP A 235 2.07 15.43 9.07
C ASP A 235 3.41 14.82 8.64
N HIS A 236 4.34 14.73 9.58
CA HIS A 236 5.64 14.07 9.41
C HIS A 236 5.53 12.55 9.61
N GLU A 237 5.95 11.77 8.63
CA GLU A 237 6.24 10.34 8.81
C GLU A 237 7.74 10.12 9.06
N PRO A 238 8.10 9.29 10.06
CA PRO A 238 9.50 9.01 10.35
C PRO A 238 10.16 8.28 9.18
N THR A 239 11.29 8.80 8.71
CA THR A 239 12.11 8.15 7.69
C THR A 239 13.01 7.07 8.27
N PRO A 240 13.42 6.06 7.47
CA PRO A 240 14.42 5.07 7.88
C PRO A 240 15.71 5.69 8.43
N ALA A 241 16.21 6.75 7.79
CA ALA A 241 17.47 7.39 8.18
C ALA A 241 17.35 8.07 9.55
N GLU A 242 16.25 8.80 9.81
CA GLU A 242 15.99 9.44 11.11
C GLU A 242 15.93 8.40 12.22
N VAL A 243 15.18 7.31 12.03
CA VAL A 243 14.96 6.30 13.07
C VAL A 243 16.23 5.50 13.38
N LEU A 244 17.04 5.19 12.37
CA LEU A 244 18.34 4.56 12.56
C LEU A 244 19.30 5.48 13.33
N LYS A 245 19.34 6.78 12.99
CA LYS A 245 20.14 7.80 13.72
C LYS A 245 19.68 7.96 15.17
N SER A 246 18.36 7.92 15.41
CA SER A 246 17.76 7.99 16.74
C SER A 246 18.03 6.76 17.60
N GLY A 247 18.41 5.63 17.00
CA GLY A 247 19.06 4.55 17.73
C GLY A 247 18.45 3.17 17.58
N ALA A 248 17.56 2.96 16.61
CA ALA A 248 17.15 1.61 16.20
C ALA A 248 18.34 0.83 15.61
N ASP A 249 18.41 -0.48 15.89
CA ASP A 249 19.42 -1.38 15.31
C ASP A 249 19.01 -1.89 13.93
N LEU A 250 17.69 -2.05 13.73
CA LEU A 250 17.04 -2.43 12.48
C LEU A 250 15.73 -1.66 12.33
N ILE A 251 15.38 -1.37 11.09
CA ILE A 251 14.06 -0.88 10.71
C ILE A 251 13.46 -1.79 9.65
N CYS A 252 12.13 -1.78 9.53
CA CYS A 252 11.46 -2.35 8.36
C CYS A 252 10.27 -1.50 7.90
N PHE A 253 9.95 -1.60 6.60
CA PHE A 253 8.82 -0.89 5.98
C PHE A 253 8.34 -1.54 4.68
N SER A 254 7.18 -1.10 4.18
CA SER A 254 6.57 -1.58 2.94
C SER A 254 7.07 -0.81 1.71
N GLY A 255 7.38 -1.53 0.62
CA GLY A 255 7.77 -0.93 -0.67
C GLY A 255 6.62 -0.36 -1.51
N ASP A 256 5.37 -0.79 -1.27
CA ASP A 256 4.19 -0.46 -2.08
C ASP A 256 3.27 0.59 -1.44
N LYS A 257 3.83 1.43 -0.57
CA LYS A 257 3.13 2.51 0.11
C LYS A 257 3.72 3.86 -0.29
N LEU A 258 4.20 4.69 0.64
CA LEU A 258 4.82 5.99 0.30
C LEU A 258 6.12 5.84 -0.48
N PHE A 259 6.77 4.67 -0.39
CA PHE A 259 7.94 4.36 -1.21
C PHE A 259 7.61 4.35 -2.72
N GLY A 260 6.35 4.07 -3.09
CA GLY A 260 5.88 4.14 -4.48
C GLY A 260 6.39 3.03 -5.41
N GLY A 261 6.84 1.91 -4.84
CA GLY A 261 7.37 0.76 -5.57
C GLY A 261 6.43 -0.45 -5.54
N PRO A 262 6.93 -1.65 -5.86
CA PRO A 262 6.18 -2.89 -5.78
C PRO A 262 6.05 -3.38 -4.33
N GLN A 263 5.22 -4.41 -4.12
CA GLN A 263 5.15 -5.05 -2.82
C GLN A 263 6.51 -5.61 -2.42
N ALA A 264 7.03 -5.14 -1.28
CA ALA A 264 8.29 -5.58 -0.71
C ALA A 264 8.31 -5.31 0.79
N GLY A 265 9.06 -6.12 1.54
CA GLY A 265 9.45 -5.85 2.91
C GLY A 265 10.90 -5.47 2.93
N ILE A 266 11.19 -4.19 3.15
CA ILE A 266 12.56 -3.67 3.18
C ILE A 266 13.02 -3.70 4.63
N ILE A 267 14.20 -4.25 4.87
CA ILE A 267 14.86 -4.29 6.19
C ILE A 267 16.21 -3.59 6.04
N ALA A 268 16.48 -2.59 6.87
CA ALA A 268 17.77 -1.89 6.87
C ALA A 268 18.29 -1.69 8.29
N GLY A 269 19.62 -1.59 8.44
CA GLY A 269 20.26 -1.29 9.71
C GLY A 269 21.66 -1.88 9.79
N LYS A 270 22.02 -2.46 10.95
CA LYS A 270 23.38 -2.95 11.19
C LYS A 270 23.75 -4.14 10.30
N LYS A 271 24.93 -4.08 9.67
CA LYS A 271 25.44 -5.08 8.72
C LYS A 271 25.49 -6.49 9.30
N ARG A 272 25.92 -6.62 10.56
CA ARG A 272 25.97 -7.90 11.28
C ARG A 272 24.58 -8.54 11.44
N LEU A 273 23.54 -7.74 11.65
CA LEU A 273 22.19 -8.21 11.87
C LEU A 273 21.54 -8.59 10.54
N ILE A 274 21.69 -7.77 9.50
CA ILE A 274 21.24 -8.10 8.15
C ILE A 274 21.88 -9.41 7.66
N ALA A 275 23.19 -9.58 7.86
CA ALA A 275 23.87 -10.82 7.50
C ALA A 275 23.34 -12.04 8.28
N ALA A 276 22.94 -11.87 9.53
CA ALA A 276 22.35 -12.93 10.34
C ALA A 276 20.93 -13.29 9.87
N LEU A 277 20.08 -12.30 9.60
CA LEU A 277 18.73 -12.50 9.04
C LEU A 277 18.78 -13.26 7.70
N LYS A 278 19.76 -12.97 6.85
CA LYS A 278 19.91 -13.66 5.56
C LYS A 278 20.35 -15.13 5.68
N ARG A 279 20.87 -15.55 6.83
CA ARG A 279 21.24 -16.96 7.13
C ARG A 279 20.08 -17.75 7.73
N GLU A 280 19.01 -17.09 8.17
CA GLU A 280 17.83 -17.76 8.68
C GLU A 280 17.20 -18.65 7.60
N PRO A 281 16.83 -19.91 7.91
CA PRO A 281 16.17 -20.79 6.94
C PRO A 281 14.88 -20.17 6.37
N LEU A 282 14.16 -19.41 7.20
CA LEU A 282 12.92 -18.74 6.81
C LEU A 282 13.13 -17.68 5.73
N PHE A 283 14.33 -17.09 5.62
CA PHE A 283 14.66 -16.11 4.58
C PHE A 283 14.38 -16.67 3.18
N ARG A 284 14.65 -17.97 2.96
CA ARG A 284 14.42 -18.61 1.66
C ARG A 284 12.94 -18.71 1.30
N ALA A 285 12.07 -18.94 2.28
CA ALA A 285 10.62 -19.00 2.09
C ALA A 285 10.00 -17.62 1.87
N LEU A 286 10.57 -16.60 2.51
CA LEU A 286 10.11 -15.21 2.46
C LEU A 286 10.78 -14.37 1.36
N ARG A 287 11.66 -14.99 0.56
CA ARG A 287 12.47 -14.33 -0.45
C ARG A 287 11.62 -13.65 -1.51
N CYS A 288 11.96 -12.41 -1.86
CA CYS A 288 11.33 -11.66 -2.92
C CYS A 288 11.55 -12.32 -4.31
N ASP A 289 10.55 -12.23 -5.19
CA ASP A 289 10.60 -12.78 -6.54
C ASP A 289 11.38 -11.85 -7.51
N LYS A 290 11.64 -12.34 -8.73
CA LYS A 290 12.44 -11.63 -9.74
C LYS A 290 11.80 -10.31 -10.17
N LEU A 291 10.47 -10.30 -10.37
CA LEU A 291 9.73 -9.18 -10.91
C LEU A 291 9.66 -8.05 -9.89
N SER A 292 9.32 -8.39 -8.64
CA SER A 292 9.29 -7.41 -7.55
C SER A 292 10.68 -6.80 -7.30
N LEU A 293 11.77 -7.56 -7.40
CA LEU A 293 13.12 -7.00 -7.29
C LEU A 293 13.48 -6.06 -8.45
N ALA A 294 13.11 -6.40 -9.69
CA ALA A 294 13.37 -5.55 -10.85
C ALA A 294 12.61 -4.22 -10.77
N ALA A 295 11.33 -4.26 -10.43
CA ALA A 295 10.53 -3.06 -10.21
C ALA A 295 11.06 -2.24 -9.03
N LEU A 296 11.45 -2.89 -7.93
CA LEU A 296 11.99 -2.21 -6.75
C LEU A 296 13.31 -1.51 -7.07
N GLN A 297 14.19 -2.16 -7.83
CA GLN A 297 15.44 -1.57 -8.29
C GLN A 297 15.20 -0.25 -9.02
N ALA A 298 14.33 -0.25 -10.03
CA ALA A 298 14.00 0.96 -10.78
C ALA A 298 13.41 2.06 -9.88
N THR A 299 12.55 1.71 -8.92
CA THR A 299 12.01 2.69 -7.96
C THR A 299 13.10 3.25 -7.04
N VAL A 300 14.03 2.44 -6.55
CA VAL A 300 15.16 2.92 -5.72
C VAL A 300 16.04 3.88 -6.52
N ASP A 301 16.29 3.59 -7.79
CA ASP A 301 17.08 4.47 -8.66
C ASP A 301 16.41 5.83 -8.84
N LEU A 302 15.08 5.91 -8.93
CA LEU A 302 14.37 7.19 -8.98
C LEU A 302 14.55 8.01 -7.70
N HIS A 303 14.51 7.37 -6.53
CA HIS A 303 14.77 8.03 -5.25
C HIS A 303 16.20 8.55 -5.16
N LEU A 304 17.20 7.71 -5.46
CA LEU A 304 18.62 8.07 -5.39
C LEU A 304 18.99 9.19 -6.37
N ASN A 305 18.36 9.24 -7.54
CA ASN A 305 18.60 10.25 -8.56
C ASN A 305 17.71 11.49 -8.43
N GLN A 306 16.98 11.64 -7.32
CA GLN A 306 16.08 12.79 -7.06
C GLN A 306 15.00 12.98 -8.15
N ARG A 307 14.61 11.90 -8.83
CA ARG A 307 13.54 11.84 -9.86
C ARG A 307 12.21 11.40 -9.24
N THR A 308 11.95 11.79 -8.00
CA THR A 308 10.76 11.37 -7.23
C THR A 308 9.44 11.85 -7.85
N GLY A 309 9.47 12.94 -8.63
CA GLY A 309 8.33 13.42 -9.41
C GLY A 309 7.84 12.46 -10.51
N GLU A 310 8.60 11.41 -10.81
CA GLU A 310 8.21 10.35 -11.75
C GLU A 310 7.56 9.13 -11.05
N ILE A 311 7.53 9.13 -9.72
CA ILE A 311 6.88 8.10 -8.91
C ILE A 311 5.41 8.47 -8.75
N PRO A 312 4.44 7.72 -9.34
CA PRO A 312 3.05 8.13 -9.43
C PRO A 312 2.44 8.51 -8.09
N THR A 313 2.68 7.71 -7.04
CA THR A 313 2.18 7.98 -5.69
C THR A 313 2.64 9.34 -5.17
N LEU A 314 3.89 9.73 -5.39
CA LEU A 314 4.43 11.00 -4.93
C LEU A 314 3.90 12.17 -5.76
N THR A 315 3.86 12.00 -7.09
CA THR A 315 3.27 12.98 -8.01
C THR A 315 1.84 13.32 -7.62
N LEU A 316 1.00 12.31 -7.35
CA LEU A 316 -0.40 12.51 -6.97
C LEU A 316 -0.52 13.36 -5.69
N LEU A 317 0.36 13.18 -4.71
CA LEU A 317 0.35 13.97 -3.47
C LEU A 317 0.69 15.45 -3.71
N GLN A 318 1.54 15.73 -4.71
CA GLN A 318 2.07 17.06 -4.98
C GLN A 318 1.25 17.88 -5.99
N ILE A 319 0.25 17.31 -6.68
CA ILE A 319 -0.57 18.07 -7.66
C ILE A 319 -1.18 19.31 -7.00
N SER A 320 -1.04 20.47 -7.64
CA SER A 320 -1.60 21.71 -7.10
C SER A 320 -3.13 21.72 -7.21
N GLU A 321 -3.80 22.43 -6.29
CA GLU A 321 -5.26 22.58 -6.37
C GLU A 321 -5.68 23.34 -7.64
N ASP A 322 -4.88 24.30 -8.10
CA ASP A 322 -5.17 25.06 -9.31
C ASP A 322 -5.11 24.21 -10.58
N GLU A 323 -4.17 23.27 -10.66
CA GLU A 323 -4.13 22.29 -11.75
C GLU A 323 -5.37 21.39 -11.74
N LEU A 324 -5.79 20.92 -10.56
CA LEU A 324 -7.01 20.13 -10.42
C LEU A 324 -8.27 20.93 -10.80
N ARG A 325 -8.34 22.22 -10.46
CA ARG A 325 -9.45 23.10 -10.85
C ARG A 325 -9.52 23.30 -12.36
N ALA A 326 -8.37 23.53 -13.00
CA ALA A 326 -8.29 23.68 -14.46
C ALA A 326 -8.76 22.41 -15.17
N ARG A 327 -8.30 21.24 -14.72
CA ARG A 327 -8.77 19.94 -15.24
C ARG A 327 -10.26 19.72 -15.00
N ALA A 328 -10.76 20.08 -13.82
CA ALA A 328 -12.18 19.94 -13.49
C ALA A 328 -13.08 20.78 -14.38
N ALA A 329 -12.70 22.04 -14.63
CA ALA A 329 -13.43 22.93 -15.53
C ALA A 329 -13.52 22.34 -16.94
N ALA A 330 -12.39 21.92 -17.51
CA ALA A 330 -12.34 21.33 -18.84
C ALA A 330 -13.21 20.06 -18.99
N ILE A 331 -13.22 19.19 -17.98
CA ILE A 331 -14.07 17.99 -17.96
C ILE A 331 -15.56 18.37 -17.83
N CYS A 332 -15.89 19.31 -16.95
CA CYS A 332 -17.27 19.77 -16.75
C CYS A 332 -17.85 20.41 -18.00
N ASP A 333 -17.07 21.22 -18.72
CA ASP A 333 -17.50 21.87 -19.96
C ASP A 333 -17.83 20.82 -21.03
N GLN A 334 -16.94 19.84 -21.24
CA GLN A 334 -17.17 18.75 -22.20
C GLN A 334 -18.40 17.91 -21.85
N LEU A 335 -18.61 17.60 -20.57
CA LEU A 335 -19.75 16.82 -20.12
C LEU A 335 -21.07 17.61 -20.24
N SER A 336 -21.05 18.90 -19.93
CA SER A 336 -22.24 19.76 -20.01
C SER A 336 -22.73 19.94 -21.44
N GLU A 337 -21.80 20.06 -22.41
CA GLU A 337 -22.13 20.15 -23.83
C GLU A 337 -22.71 18.82 -24.37
N ARG A 338 -22.14 17.68 -23.96
CA ARG A 338 -22.42 16.38 -24.56
C ARG A 338 -23.48 15.54 -23.85
N CYS A 339 -23.82 15.88 -22.60
CA CYS A 339 -24.69 15.08 -21.74
C CYS A 339 -25.81 15.92 -21.10
N PRO A 340 -26.84 16.36 -21.86
CA PRO A 340 -27.93 17.18 -21.31
C PRO A 340 -28.77 16.47 -20.22
N GLY A 341 -28.66 15.13 -20.14
CA GLY A 341 -29.25 14.29 -19.09
C GLY A 341 -28.54 14.36 -17.73
N LEU A 342 -27.43 15.10 -17.62
CA LEU A 342 -26.68 15.27 -16.38
C LEU A 342 -26.67 16.73 -15.92
N ARG A 343 -26.56 16.92 -14.60
CA ARG A 343 -26.03 18.15 -14.02
C ARG A 343 -24.63 17.87 -13.51
N VAL A 344 -23.64 18.55 -14.07
CA VAL A 344 -22.22 18.40 -13.74
C VAL A 344 -21.68 19.72 -13.21
N ALA A 345 -20.82 19.67 -12.20
CA ALA A 345 -20.10 20.83 -11.69
C ALA A 345 -18.77 20.42 -11.04
N SER A 346 -17.83 21.35 -10.95
CA SER A 346 -16.65 21.17 -10.10
C SER A 346 -17.03 21.34 -8.62
N GLY A 347 -16.62 20.42 -7.76
CA GLY A 347 -16.80 20.47 -6.32
C GLY A 347 -15.48 20.54 -5.56
N ARG A 348 -15.56 20.87 -4.26
CA ARG A 348 -14.42 20.72 -3.35
C ARG A 348 -14.29 19.26 -2.93
N GLY A 349 -13.09 18.72 -3.07
CA GLY A 349 -12.71 17.37 -2.64
C GLY A 349 -11.83 17.39 -1.40
N THR A 350 -11.79 16.26 -0.71
CA THR A 350 -10.84 16.03 0.38
C THR A 350 -10.26 14.64 0.18
N ALA A 351 -9.10 14.60 -0.47
CA ALA A 351 -8.41 13.37 -0.76
C ALA A 351 -7.63 12.89 0.46
N LYS A 352 -7.33 11.59 0.47
CA LYS A 352 -6.56 10.92 1.52
C LYS A 352 -5.31 10.30 0.91
N THR A 353 -4.19 10.39 1.63
CA THR A 353 -2.96 9.69 1.25
C THR A 353 -3.18 8.18 1.20
N GLY A 354 -3.92 7.63 2.15
CA GLY A 354 -4.24 6.21 2.20
C GLY A 354 -4.31 5.71 3.63
N GLY A 355 -5.14 4.69 3.86
CA GLY A 355 -5.40 4.19 5.20
C GLY A 355 -4.24 3.43 5.85
N GLY A 356 -3.05 3.35 5.24
CA GLY A 356 -1.92 2.56 5.75
C GLY A 356 -0.61 3.34 5.87
N THR A 357 -0.64 4.66 5.76
CA THR A 357 0.52 5.56 5.84
C THR A 357 0.27 6.76 6.74
N LEU A 358 -0.56 7.71 6.30
CA LEU A 358 -0.85 8.97 6.98
C LEU A 358 -2.36 9.08 7.28
N PRO A 359 -2.83 8.60 8.43
CA PRO A 359 -4.26 8.49 8.73
C PRO A 359 -4.92 9.83 9.07
N LYS A 360 -4.13 10.85 9.45
CA LYS A 360 -4.58 12.21 9.73
C LYS A 360 -4.57 13.12 8.51
N SER A 361 -3.76 12.81 7.50
CA SER A 361 -3.53 13.75 6.41
C SER A 361 -4.72 13.77 5.45
N ASN A 362 -5.34 14.94 5.38
CA ASN A 362 -6.31 15.30 4.37
C ASN A 362 -5.63 16.23 3.38
N LEU A 363 -5.83 15.98 2.10
CA LEU A 363 -5.30 16.77 1.00
C LEU A 363 -6.45 17.56 0.38
N SER A 364 -6.24 18.85 0.18
CA SER A 364 -7.19 19.65 -0.61
C SER A 364 -7.27 19.07 -2.03
N SER A 365 -8.49 18.93 -2.54
CA SER A 365 -8.72 18.36 -3.86
C SER A 365 -9.93 18.98 -4.55
N VAL A 366 -10.16 18.57 -5.79
CA VAL A 366 -11.27 18.99 -6.64
C VAL A 366 -11.97 17.74 -7.17
N THR A 367 -13.30 17.76 -7.12
CA THR A 367 -14.14 16.67 -7.61
C THR A 367 -14.93 17.09 -8.85
N ILE A 368 -15.25 16.13 -9.71
CA ILE A 368 -16.37 16.24 -10.64
C ILE A 368 -17.62 15.74 -9.92
N ASP A 369 -18.57 16.63 -9.70
CA ASP A 369 -19.84 16.36 -9.03
C ASP A 369 -20.94 16.15 -10.07
N ILE A 370 -21.53 14.95 -10.08
CA ILE A 370 -22.49 14.52 -11.09
C ILE A 370 -23.82 14.17 -10.43
N VAL A 371 -24.92 14.71 -11.00
CA VAL A 371 -26.29 14.31 -10.68
C VAL A 371 -27.00 13.88 -11.95
N PRO A 372 -27.27 12.58 -12.14
CA PRO A 372 -28.05 12.09 -13.26
C PRO A 372 -29.54 12.44 -13.09
N LYS A 373 -30.20 12.82 -14.19
CA LYS A 373 -31.64 13.15 -14.16
C LYS A 373 -32.53 11.91 -14.17
N ASN A 374 -32.11 10.85 -14.88
CA ASN A 374 -32.94 9.69 -15.20
C ASN A 374 -32.53 8.40 -14.45
N SER A 375 -31.67 8.49 -13.43
CA SER A 375 -31.25 7.32 -12.66
C SER A 375 -30.94 7.68 -11.22
N SER A 376 -30.98 6.69 -10.33
CA SER A 376 -30.41 6.87 -9.00
C SER A 376 -28.88 7.02 -9.08
N LEU A 377 -28.28 7.64 -8.05
CA LEU A 377 -26.82 7.73 -7.93
C LEU A 377 -26.18 6.34 -7.80
N ALA A 378 -26.87 5.41 -7.13
CA ALA A 378 -26.41 4.03 -6.95
C ALA A 378 -26.34 3.28 -8.29
N ASP A 379 -27.37 3.42 -9.13
CA ASP A 379 -27.41 2.79 -10.45
C ASP A 379 -26.39 3.41 -11.40
N PHE A 380 -26.22 4.73 -11.34
CA PHE A 380 -25.21 5.44 -12.11
C PHE A 380 -23.80 4.95 -11.74
N ALA A 381 -23.50 4.90 -10.45
CA ALA A 381 -22.23 4.35 -9.94
C ALA A 381 -22.04 2.88 -10.35
N ALA A 382 -23.10 2.05 -10.28
CA ALA A 382 -23.03 0.65 -10.69
C ALA A 382 -22.73 0.49 -12.19
N THR A 383 -23.30 1.35 -13.03
CA THR A 383 -23.07 1.32 -14.48
C THR A 383 -21.65 1.73 -14.82
N LEU A 384 -21.11 2.77 -14.17
CA LEU A 384 -19.71 3.16 -14.32
C LEU A 384 -18.72 2.08 -13.84
N ARG A 385 -19.08 1.31 -12.81
CA ARG A 385 -18.29 0.13 -12.38
C ARG A 385 -18.33 -1.01 -13.39
N ALA A 386 -19.36 -1.09 -14.24
CA ALA A 386 -19.49 -2.09 -15.28
C ALA A 386 -18.87 -1.66 -16.62
N TRP A 387 -18.52 -0.38 -16.77
CA TRP A 387 -17.83 0.14 -17.96
C TRP A 387 -16.36 -0.36 -18.01
N ASN A 388 -15.71 -0.27 -19.17
CA ASN A 388 -14.35 -0.78 -19.37
C ASN A 388 -13.38 0.31 -19.89
N PRO A 389 -12.34 0.69 -19.13
CA PRO A 389 -12.03 0.23 -17.76
C PRO A 389 -12.99 0.81 -16.71
N PRO A 390 -13.35 0.08 -15.63
CA PRO A 390 -14.28 0.58 -14.61
C PRO A 390 -13.90 1.93 -14.02
N VAL A 391 -14.88 2.84 -13.89
CA VAL A 391 -14.70 4.15 -13.25
C VAL A 391 -15.30 4.12 -11.86
N ILE A 392 -14.45 4.29 -10.84
CA ILE A 392 -14.87 4.19 -9.45
C ILE A 392 -14.87 5.58 -8.80
N GLY A 393 -16.05 6.03 -8.36
CA GLY A 393 -16.22 7.23 -7.54
C GLY A 393 -16.90 6.90 -6.23
N TYR A 394 -17.39 7.93 -5.54
CA TYR A 394 -18.13 7.79 -4.29
C TYR A 394 -19.38 8.69 -4.28
N ILE A 395 -20.35 8.36 -3.44
CA ILE A 395 -21.57 9.16 -3.29
C ILE A 395 -21.47 9.95 -1.99
N ALA A 396 -21.60 11.26 -2.07
CA ALA A 396 -21.68 12.14 -0.90
C ALA A 396 -22.44 13.42 -1.24
N SER A 397 -23.16 13.97 -0.26
CA SER A 397 -23.95 15.20 -0.43
C SER A 397 -24.88 15.17 -1.64
N ASP A 398 -25.60 14.04 -1.81
CA ASP A 398 -26.56 13.78 -2.89
C ASP A 398 -25.98 13.92 -4.31
N ARG A 399 -24.68 13.61 -4.46
CA ARG A 399 -23.95 13.66 -5.73
C ARG A 399 -23.04 12.45 -5.86
N PHE A 400 -22.85 11.99 -7.09
CA PHE A 400 -21.75 11.09 -7.41
C PHE A 400 -20.51 11.92 -7.68
N LYS A 401 -19.40 11.58 -7.03
CA LYS A 401 -18.16 12.36 -7.02
C LYS A 401 -17.01 11.54 -7.59
N LEU A 402 -16.25 12.18 -8.47
CA LEU A 402 -14.96 11.69 -8.95
C LEU A 402 -13.88 12.68 -8.52
N ASP A 403 -13.03 12.27 -7.58
CA ASP A 403 -11.92 13.10 -7.10
C ASP A 403 -10.74 13.01 -8.08
N LEU A 404 -10.36 14.16 -8.65
CA LEU A 404 -9.32 14.25 -9.67
C LEU A 404 -7.91 14.04 -9.13
N ARG A 405 -7.71 14.03 -7.80
CA ARG A 405 -6.41 13.73 -7.17
C ARG A 405 -5.88 12.38 -7.58
N THR A 406 -6.75 11.41 -7.86
CA THR A 406 -6.35 10.02 -8.15
C THR A 406 -6.69 9.57 -9.57
N ILE A 407 -7.24 10.47 -10.38
CA ILE A 407 -7.44 10.27 -11.81
C ILE A 407 -6.23 10.86 -12.52
N PHE A 408 -5.47 10.02 -13.21
CA PHE A 408 -4.29 10.50 -13.95
C PHE A 408 -4.73 11.39 -15.12
N PRO A 409 -3.96 12.43 -15.48
CA PRO A 409 -4.32 13.34 -16.57
C PRO A 409 -4.60 12.64 -17.91
N ASP A 410 -3.88 11.55 -18.22
CA ASP A 410 -4.10 10.75 -19.44
C ASP A 410 -5.45 9.98 -19.44
N GLN A 411 -6.14 9.92 -18.29
CA GLN A 411 -7.43 9.25 -18.13
C GLN A 411 -8.63 10.20 -18.27
N ASP A 412 -8.43 11.52 -18.34
CA ASP A 412 -9.52 12.49 -18.38
C ASP A 412 -10.48 12.23 -19.56
N GLY A 413 -9.93 11.92 -20.74
CA GLY A 413 -10.73 11.56 -21.91
C GLY A 413 -11.54 10.27 -21.74
N LEU A 414 -10.98 9.26 -21.06
CA LEU A 414 -11.69 8.01 -20.77
C LEU A 414 -12.83 8.24 -19.76
N VAL A 415 -12.64 9.12 -18.78
CA VAL A 415 -13.68 9.49 -17.81
C VAL A 415 -14.85 10.18 -18.51
N VAL A 416 -14.56 11.16 -19.38
CA VAL A 416 -15.59 11.84 -20.17
C VAL A 416 -16.37 10.85 -21.03
N GLU A 417 -15.66 9.93 -21.71
CA GLU A 417 -16.28 8.95 -22.58
C GLU A 417 -17.15 7.93 -21.82
N ALA A 418 -16.68 7.46 -20.66
CA ALA A 418 -17.45 6.57 -19.79
C ALA A 418 -18.76 7.20 -19.36
N ILE A 419 -18.71 8.44 -18.86
CA ILE A 419 -19.89 9.17 -18.41
C ILE A 419 -20.85 9.41 -19.58
N ARG A 420 -20.34 9.81 -20.75
CA ARG A 420 -21.15 10.02 -21.95
C ARG A 420 -21.92 8.77 -22.36
N THR A 421 -21.23 7.64 -22.42
CA THR A 421 -21.82 6.35 -22.82
C THR A 421 -22.95 5.95 -21.87
N VAL A 422 -22.71 6.04 -20.56
CA VAL A 422 -23.70 5.71 -19.51
C VAL A 422 -24.93 6.64 -19.58
N CYS A 423 -24.75 7.89 -20.02
CA CYS A 423 -25.86 8.80 -20.22
C CYS A 423 -26.68 8.45 -21.46
N SER A 424 -26.02 8.12 -22.57
CA SER A 424 -26.70 7.82 -23.85
C SER A 424 -27.47 6.50 -23.84
N GLU A 425 -27.01 5.49 -23.09
CA GLU A 425 -27.71 4.19 -22.98
C GLU A 425 -29.01 4.26 -22.15
N ARG A 426 -29.31 5.43 -21.54
CA ARG A 426 -30.46 5.68 -20.67
C ARG A 426 -31.37 6.82 -21.15
N VAL A 427 -31.18 7.29 -22.39
CA VAL A 427 -32.14 8.12 -23.16
C VAL A 427 -32.90 7.19 -24.10
#